data_AF-A0A497IB63-F1
#
_entry.id   AF-A0A497IB63-F1
#
_cell.length_a   1.000
_cell.length_b   1.000
_cell.length_c   1.000
_cell.angle_alpha   90.00
_cell.angle_beta   90.00
_cell.angle_gamma   90.00
#
_symmetry.space_group_name_H-M   'P 1'
#
loop_
_entity.id
_entity.type
_entity.pdbx_description
1 polymer ?
#
loop_
_entity_poly.entity_id
_entity_poly.type
_entity_poly.pdbx_seq_one_letter_code
_entity_poly.pdbx_strand_id
1 'polypeptide(L)'
;ALIDYYEEKFGAGWNFGYIFPAMIKVVQAAGRLIRSERDFGAVILLDERFVWRNYYKCLPKDWKIQVTKNPEKLVKKFFERKLKELEE
;
A
#
# COMPACT_ATOMS: atom_id res chain seq x y z
N ALA A 1 8.29 23.31 11.04
CA ALA A 1 9.58 22.89 11.63
C ALA A 1 10.27 21.78 10.82
N LEU A 2 9.78 20.53 10.81
CA LEU A 2 10.47 19.44 10.10
C LEU A 2 10.38 19.56 8.56
N ILE A 3 9.21 19.95 8.05
CA ILE A 3 9.00 20.21 6.61
C ILE A 3 9.91 21.35 6.16
N ASP A 4 9.87 22.50 6.86
CA ASP A 4 10.69 23.68 6.53
C ASP A 4 12.18 23.35 6.56
N TYR A 5 12.65 22.57 7.54
CA TYR A 5 14.04 22.11 7.63
C TYR A 5 14.46 21.29 6.41
N TYR A 6 13.63 20.32 6.00
CA TYR A 6 13.92 19.49 4.83
C TYR A 6 13.72 20.24 3.50
N GLU A 7 12.87 21.26 3.48
CA GLU A 7 12.72 22.15 2.35
C GLU A 7 13.97 23.00 2.16
N GLU A 8 14.45 23.66 3.21
CA GLU A 8 15.67 24.47 3.17
C GLU A 8 16.90 23.64 2.77
N LYS A 9 17.01 22.41 3.27
CA LYS A 9 18.19 21.57 3.06
C LYS A 9 18.18 20.77 1.75
N PHE A 10 17.00 20.37 1.26
CA PHE A 10 16.88 19.42 0.13
C PHE A 10 15.83 19.80 -0.92
N GLY A 11 15.08 20.90 -0.75
CA GLY A 11 14.00 21.33 -1.67
C GLY A 11 12.86 20.30 -1.78
N ALA A 12 12.68 19.47 -0.75
CA ALA A 12 11.76 18.33 -0.77
C ALA A 12 11.09 18.10 0.59
N GLY A 13 10.78 19.18 1.30
CA GLY A 13 10.25 19.18 2.66
C GLY A 13 8.97 18.38 2.80
N TRP A 14 8.08 18.48 1.82
CA TRP A 14 6.83 17.71 1.82
C TRP A 14 7.05 16.19 1.67
N ASN A 15 8.01 15.78 0.84
CA ASN A 15 8.30 14.36 0.65
C ASN A 15 8.86 13.73 1.93
N PHE A 16 9.87 14.38 2.52
CA PHE A 16 10.55 13.86 3.71
C PHE A 16 9.75 14.07 5.01
N GLY A 17 9.02 15.17 5.12
CA GLY A 17 8.26 15.51 6.32
C GLY A 17 6.85 14.92 6.38
N TYR A 18 6.27 14.49 5.24
CA TYR A 18 4.89 14.01 5.19
C TYR A 18 4.72 12.69 4.43
N ILE A 19 5.10 12.64 3.14
CA ILE A 19 4.79 11.50 2.27
C ILE A 19 5.55 10.24 2.69
N PHE A 20 6.87 10.29 2.75
CA PHE A 20 7.69 9.11 3.04
C PHE A 20 7.39 8.52 4.42
N PRO A 21 7.28 9.32 5.50
CA PRO A 21 6.88 8.80 6.81
C PRO A 21 5.51 8.09 6.78
N ALA A 22 4.53 8.64 6.05
CA ALA A 22 3.21 8.02 5.92
C ALA A 22 3.28 6.71 5.13
N MET A 23 3.98 6.70 3.99
CA MET A 23 4.10 5.52 3.14
C MET A 23 4.90 4.39 3.80
N ILE A 24 5.93 4.71 4.59
CA ILE A 24 6.64 3.72 5.40
C ILE A 24 5.67 2.99 6.34
N LYS A 25 4.79 3.73 7.03
CA LYS A 25 3.78 3.12 7.93
C LYS A 25 2.81 2.22 7.15
N VAL A 26 2.38 2.64 5.96
CA VAL A 26 1.48 1.85 5.10
C VAL A 26 2.14 0.53 4.68
N VAL A 27 3.37 0.58 4.17
CA VAL A 27 4.09 -0.62 3.72
C VAL A 27 4.37 -1.56 4.90
N GLN A 28 4.75 -1.02 6.06
CA GLN A 28 4.96 -1.81 7.27
C GLN A 28 3.68 -2.50 7.75
N ALA A 29 2.54 -1.81 7.71
CA ALA A 29 1.25 -2.39 8.08
C ALA A 29 0.83 -3.50 7.10
N ALA A 30 0.96 -3.26 5.79
CA ALA A 30 0.70 -4.27 4.76
C ALA A 30 1.61 -5.50 4.91
N GLY A 31 2.89 -5.30 5.25
CA GLY A 31 3.84 -6.38 5.50
C GLY A 31 3.51 -7.26 6.71
N ARG A 32 2.60 -6.84 7.60
CA ARG A 32 2.14 -7.69 8.71
C ARG A 32 1.15 -8.78 8.29
N LEU A 33 0.60 -8.69 7.08
CA LEU A 33 -0.45 -9.57 6.57
C LEU A 33 0.01 -11.01 6.33
N ILE A 34 1.24 -11.19 5.84
CA ILE A 34 1.81 -12.50 5.48
C ILE A 34 2.96 -12.79 6.43
N ARG A 35 2.84 -13.86 7.24
CA ARG A 35 3.86 -14.28 8.22
C ARG A 35 4.27 -15.75 8.06
N SER A 36 3.54 -16.52 7.28
CA SER A 36 3.84 -17.90 6.92
C SER A 36 3.62 -18.13 5.42
N GLU A 37 4.15 -19.23 4.87
CA GLU A 37 3.97 -19.60 3.45
C GLU A 37 2.52 -19.93 3.08
N ARG A 38 1.68 -20.21 4.08
CA ARG A 38 0.26 -20.56 3.88
C ARG A 38 -0.66 -19.36 4.08
N ASP A 39 -0.14 -18.23 4.55
CA ASP A 39 -0.95 -17.04 4.77
C ASP A 39 -1.31 -16.42 3.42
N PHE A 40 -2.57 -16.02 3.29
CA PHE A 40 -3.03 -15.20 2.19
C PHE A 40 -4.03 -14.17 2.70
N GLY A 41 -4.07 -13.02 2.06
CA GLY A 41 -4.99 -11.96 2.42
C GLY A 41 -5.02 -10.86 1.38
N ALA A 42 -5.83 -9.84 1.66
CA ALA A 42 -5.95 -8.66 0.79
C ALA A 42 -5.65 -7.38 1.60
N VAL A 43 -4.85 -6.49 1.01
CA VAL A 43 -4.63 -5.12 1.51
C VAL A 43 -5.47 -4.17 0.68
N ILE A 44 -6.23 -3.31 1.36
CA ILE A 44 -7.11 -2.33 0.71
C ILE A 44 -6.66 -0.94 1.17
N LEU A 45 -6.26 -0.11 0.21
CA LEU A 45 -5.84 1.27 0.44
C LEU A 45 -7.00 2.21 0.10
N LEU A 46 -7.68 2.71 1.13
CA LEU A 46 -8.91 3.52 0.99
C LEU A 46 -8.60 5.02 0.92
N ASP A 47 -7.89 5.45 -0.11
CA ASP A 47 -7.65 6.87 -0.39
C ASP A 47 -7.21 7.08 -1.85
N GLU A 48 -7.73 8.12 -2.51
CA GLU A 48 -7.34 8.43 -3.89
C GLU A 48 -5.87 8.86 -4.01
N ARG A 49 -5.28 9.39 -2.93
CA ARG A 49 -3.88 9.84 -2.92
C ARG A 49 -2.91 8.71 -3.23
N PHE A 50 -3.26 7.45 -2.96
CA PHE A 50 -2.41 6.31 -3.27
C PHE A 50 -2.16 6.11 -4.78
N VAL A 51 -3.02 6.64 -5.65
CA VAL A 51 -2.81 6.61 -7.10
C VAL A 51 -2.05 7.83 -7.64
N TRP A 52 -1.82 8.85 -6.81
CA TRP A 52 -1.01 10.00 -7.21
C TRP A 52 0.45 9.59 -7.36
N ARG A 53 1.14 10.15 -8.35
CA ARG A 53 2.49 9.72 -8.76
C ARG A 53 3.51 9.73 -7.62
N ASN A 54 3.42 10.68 -6.71
CA ASN A 54 4.32 10.83 -5.56
C ASN A 54 4.09 9.76 -4.47
N TYR A 55 2.87 9.30 -4.26
CA TYR A 55 2.56 8.22 -3.31
C TYR A 55 2.74 6.84 -3.95
N TYR A 56 2.25 6.66 -5.19
CA TYR A 56 2.29 5.39 -5.91
C TYR A 56 3.73 4.89 -6.09
N LYS A 57 4.68 5.79 -6.36
CA LYS A 57 6.11 5.45 -6.48
C LYS A 57 6.73 4.90 -5.19
N CYS A 58 6.13 5.16 -4.03
CA CYS A 58 6.60 4.64 -2.74
C CYS A 58 6.09 3.22 -2.46
N LEU A 59 5.12 2.72 -3.23
CA LEU A 59 4.64 1.34 -3.08
C LEU A 59 5.62 0.35 -3.75
N PRO A 60 5.78 -0.86 -3.19
CA PRO A 60 6.63 -1.89 -3.79
C PRO A 60 6.21 -2.24 -5.22
N LYS A 61 7.18 -2.34 -6.14
CA LYS A 61 6.92 -2.54 -7.58
C LYS A 61 6.38 -3.92 -7.93
N ASP A 62 6.66 -4.90 -7.08
CA ASP A 62 6.21 -6.28 -7.16
C ASP A 62 4.73 -6.44 -6.76
N TRP A 63 4.15 -5.44 -6.10
CA TRP A 63 2.72 -5.46 -5.78
C TRP A 63 1.87 -5.25 -7.02
N LYS A 64 0.93 -6.17 -7.25
CA LYS A 64 -0.08 -6.05 -8.30
C LYS A 64 -1.25 -5.18 -7.82
N ILE A 65 -1.06 -3.87 -7.85
CA ILE A 65 -2.07 -2.90 -7.40
C ILE A 65 -3.24 -2.87 -8.40
N GLN A 66 -4.47 -2.96 -7.88
CA GLN A 66 -5.69 -2.82 -8.66
C GLN A 66 -6.50 -1.64 -8.14
N VAL A 67 -6.81 -0.68 -9.02
CA VAL A 67 -7.62 0.50 -8.68
C VAL A 67 -9.07 0.18 -9.04
N THR A 68 -9.96 0.27 -8.06
CA THR A 68 -11.39 0.00 -8.24
C THR A 68 -12.23 0.88 -7.32
N LYS A 69 -13.46 1.16 -7.72
CA LYS A 69 -14.48 1.76 -6.86
C LYS A 69 -15.22 0.72 -6.00
N ASN A 70 -15.06 -0.57 -6.34
CA ASN A 70 -15.79 -1.70 -5.74
C ASN A 70 -14.78 -2.74 -5.20
N PRO A 71 -14.00 -2.43 -4.15
CA PRO A 71 -13.00 -3.33 -3.59
C PRO A 71 -13.60 -4.65 -3.07
N GLU A 72 -14.83 -4.62 -2.57
CA GLU A 72 -15.55 -5.77 -2.02
C GLU A 72 -15.68 -6.91 -3.04
N LYS A 73 -15.95 -6.58 -4.31
CA LYS A 73 -16.07 -7.58 -5.39
C LYS A 73 -14.74 -8.26 -5.68
N LEU A 74 -13.64 -7.50 -5.68
CA LEU A 74 -12.30 -8.04 -5.94
C LEU A 74 -11.83 -8.93 -4.79
N VAL A 75 -12.04 -8.47 -3.55
CA VAL A 75 -11.69 -9.21 -2.34
C VAL A 75 -12.48 -10.53 -2.30
N LYS A 76 -13.80 -10.48 -2.52
CA LYS A 76 -14.63 -11.69 -2.57
C LYS A 76 -14.11 -12.69 -3.60
N LYS A 77 -13.87 -12.23 -4.83
CA LYS A 77 -13.32 -13.08 -5.91
C LYS A 77 -11.95 -13.67 -5.56
N PHE A 78 -11.08 -12.90 -4.90
CA PHE A 78 -9.76 -13.37 -4.48
C PHE A 78 -9.86 -14.52 -3.47
N PHE A 79 -10.67 -14.35 -2.41
CA PHE A 79 -10.83 -15.35 -1.37
C PHE A 79 -11.58 -16.61 -1.88
N GLU A 80 -12.61 -16.45 -2.72
CA GLU A 80 -13.30 -17.59 -3.35
C GLU A 80 -12.35 -18.46 -4.17
N ARG A 81 -11.43 -17.84 -4.93
CA ARG A 81 -10.42 -18.59 -5.69
C ARG A 81 -9.45 -19.31 -4.77
N LYS A 82 -8.96 -18.63 -3.73
CA LYS A 82 -7.98 -19.21 -2.78
C LYS A 82 -8.54 -20.34 -1.95
N LEU A 83 -9.81 -20.28 -1.56
CA LEU A 83 -10.46 -21.38 -0.85
C LEU A 83 -10.59 -22.63 -1.71
N LYS A 84 -10.95 -22.48 -3.00
CA LYS A 84 -10.98 -23.61 -3.94
C LYS A 84 -9.62 -24.26 -4.15
N GLU A 85 -8.55 -23.46 -4.28
CA GLU A 85 -7.17 -23.96 -4.41
C GLU A 85 -6.69 -24.76 -3.17
N LEU A 86 -7.37 -24.67 -2.03
CA LEU A 86 -7.04 -25.42 -0.80
C LEU A 86 -7.91 -26.68 -0.62
N GLU A 87 -9.04 -26.76 -1.33
CA GLU A 87 -9.95 -27.91 -1.30
C GLU A 87 -9.58 -28.98 -2.34
N GLU A 88 -8.83 -28.59 -3.38
CA GLU A 88 -8.21 -29.48 -4.39
C GLU A 88 -6.82 -30.00 -3.92
#